data_AF-A0A7D5M1B2-F1
#
_entry.id   AF-A0A7D5M1B2-F1
#
_cell.length_a   1.000
_cell.length_b   1.000
_cell.length_c   1.000
_cell.angle_alpha   90.00
_cell.angle_beta   90.00
_cell.angle_gamma   90.00
#
_symmetry.space_group_name_H-M   'P 1'
#
loop_
_entity.id
_entity.type
_entity.pdbx_description
1 polymer ?
#
loop_
_entity_poly.entity_id
_entity_poly.type
_entity_poly.pdbx_seq_one_letter_code
_entity_poly.pdbx_strand_id
1 'polypeptide(L)'
;MTKLSLENIEFIKILATSDATILQAGMNDATRRKLDAEIGTILREYYRENTMGAATEWTQKLELVGIDEDAGKAAIACARRLGIDIS
;
A
#
# COMPACT_ATOMS: atom_id res chain seq x y z
N MET A 1 13.55 4.74 8.37
CA MET A 1 12.25 5.28 7.93
C MET A 1 12.17 5.12 6.42
N THR A 2 11.26 4.30 5.91
CA THR A 2 11.06 4.11 4.46
C THR A 2 10.66 5.45 3.84
N LYS A 3 11.38 5.90 2.81
CA LYS A 3 11.05 7.14 2.11
C LYS A 3 9.93 6.86 1.11
N LEU A 4 8.86 7.65 1.14
CA LEU A 4 7.79 7.56 0.16
C LEU A 4 8.28 8.12 -1.19
N SER A 5 8.58 7.24 -2.14
CA SER A 5 9.00 7.59 -3.50
C SER A 5 7.79 7.84 -4.40
N LEU A 6 7.99 8.55 -5.53
CA LEU A 6 6.92 8.75 -6.52
C LEU A 6 6.36 7.41 -7.01
N GLU A 7 7.24 6.43 -7.26
CA GLU A 7 6.83 5.09 -7.68
C GLU A 7 5.97 4.39 -6.62
N ASN A 8 6.31 4.54 -5.34
CA ASN A 8 5.52 3.95 -4.25
C ASN A 8 4.13 4.59 -4.17
N ILE A 9 4.03 5.90 -4.40
CA ILE A 9 2.75 6.63 -4.44
C ILE A 9 1.88 6.09 -5.56
N GLU A 10 2.42 6.00 -6.78
CA GLU A 10 1.68 5.51 -7.94
C GLU A 10 1.26 4.05 -7.77
N PHE A 11 2.13 3.22 -7.18
CA PHE A 11 1.78 1.83 -6.89
C PHE A 11 0.61 1.72 -5.92
N ILE A 12 0.60 2.51 -4.85
CA ILE A 12 -0.51 2.52 -3.88
C ILE A 12 -1.80 3.00 -4.54
N LYS A 13 -1.74 4.03 -5.40
CA LYS A 13 -2.91 4.51 -6.16
C LYS A 13 -3.47 3.46 -7.12
N ILE A 14 -2.58 2.71 -7.79
CA ILE A 14 -2.97 1.56 -8.63
C ILE A 14 -3.67 0.51 -7.77
N LEU A 15 -3.11 0.14 -6.62
CA LEU A 15 -3.74 -0.83 -5.71
C LEU A 15 -5.12 -0.36 -5.23
N ALA A 16 -5.28 0.93 -4.95
CA ALA A 16 -6.53 1.52 -4.47
C ALA A 16 -7.68 1.47 -5.50
N THR A 17 -7.36 1.39 -6.80
CA THR A 17 -8.33 1.52 -7.89
C THR A 17 -8.44 0.28 -8.79
N SER A 18 -7.58 -0.72 -8.60
CA SER A 18 -7.49 -1.90 -9.45
C SER A 18 -8.10 -3.15 -8.83
N ASP A 19 -8.51 -4.08 -9.70
CA ASP A 19 -8.87 -5.44 -9.30
C ASP A 19 -7.60 -6.29 -9.11
N ALA A 20 -7.54 -7.01 -7.99
CA ALA A 20 -6.37 -7.82 -7.64
C ALA A 20 -6.13 -8.99 -8.62
N THR A 21 -7.17 -9.56 -9.23
CA THR A 21 -7.02 -10.65 -10.21
C THR A 21 -6.38 -10.15 -11.50
N ILE A 22 -6.75 -8.94 -11.95
CA ILE A 22 -6.15 -8.28 -13.11
C ILE A 22 -4.67 -7.98 -12.85
N LEU A 23 -4.36 -7.40 -11.69
CA LEU A 23 -2.98 -7.12 -11.30
C LEU A 23 -2.15 -8.40 -11.22
N GLN A 24 -2.69 -9.46 -10.61
CA GLN A 24 -1.99 -10.73 -10.47
C GLN A 24 -1.64 -11.37 -11.83
N ALA A 25 -2.52 -11.26 -12.82
CA ALA A 25 -2.27 -11.78 -14.17
C ALA A 25 -1.18 -11.01 -14.93
N GLY A 26 -1.03 -9.71 -14.68
CA GLY A 26 -0.03 -8.86 -15.33
C GLY A 26 1.29 -8.69 -14.56
N MET A 27 1.38 -9.20 -13.33
CA MET A 27 2.51 -8.97 -12.44
C MET A 27 3.60 -10.02 -12.63
N ASN A 28 4.83 -9.56 -12.86
CA ASN A 28 6.00 -10.44 -12.84
C ASN A 28 6.62 -10.54 -11.43
N ASP A 29 7.56 -11.47 -11.26
CA ASP A 29 8.20 -11.72 -9.96
C ASP A 29 8.94 -10.51 -9.39
N ALA A 30 9.54 -9.68 -10.24
CA ALA A 30 10.27 -8.48 -9.79
C ALA A 30 9.29 -7.46 -9.17
N THR A 31 8.17 -7.22 -9.83
CA THR A 31 7.11 -6.34 -9.32
C THR A 31 6.50 -6.90 -8.04
N ARG A 32 6.28 -8.22 -7.96
CA ARG A 32 5.76 -8.86 -6.74
C ARG A 32 6.69 -8.71 -5.54
N ARG A 33 8.00 -8.89 -5.75
CA ARG A 33 9.00 -8.67 -4.68
C ARG A 33 9.02 -7.22 -4.20
N LYS A 34 8.90 -6.26 -5.11
CA LYS A 34 8.84 -4.84 -4.75
C LYS A 34 7.58 -4.50 -3.96
N LEU A 35 6.42 -5.02 -4.41
CA LEU A 35 5.16 -4.89 -3.70
C LEU A 35 5.29 -5.39 -2.26
N ASP A 36 5.88 -6.56 -2.04
CA ASP A 36 6.05 -7.11 -0.69
C ASP A 36 7.04 -6.32 0.16
N ALA A 37 8.23 -6.01 -0.38
CA ALA A 37 9.31 -5.38 0.38
C ALA A 37 9.04 -3.91 0.73
N GLU A 38 8.58 -3.12 -0.25
CA GLU A 38 8.43 -1.66 -0.07
C GLU A 38 6.99 -1.28 0.25
N ILE A 39 6.05 -1.65 -0.62
CA ILE A 39 4.64 -1.23 -0.49
C ILE A 39 3.99 -1.92 0.70
N GLY A 40 4.26 -3.20 0.92
CA GLY A 40 3.80 -3.95 2.09
C GLY A 40 4.25 -3.31 3.39
N THR A 41 5.51 -2.86 3.47
CA THR A 41 6.03 -2.13 4.63
C THR A 41 5.28 -0.82 4.87
N ILE A 42 5.03 -0.03 3.83
CA ILE A 42 4.31 1.25 3.93
C ILE A 42 2.87 1.01 4.41
N LEU A 43 2.16 0.09 3.76
CA LEU A 43 0.76 -0.20 4.07
C LEU A 43 0.59 -0.83 5.45
N ARG A 44 1.58 -1.59 5.95
CA ARG A 44 1.56 -2.16 7.31
C ARG A 44 1.72 -1.09 8.38
N GLU A 45 2.63 -0.13 8.19
CA GLU A 45 2.77 0.99 9.12
C GLU A 45 1.52 1.88 9.11
N TYR A 46 0.99 2.19 7.92
CA TYR A 46 -0.29 2.89 7.78
C TYR A 46 -1.44 2.14 8.47
N TYR A 47 -1.57 0.83 8.27
CA TYR A 47 -2.57 0.01 8.93
C TYR A 47 -2.44 0.04 10.46
N ARG A 48 -1.21 -0.09 10.97
CA ARG A 48 -0.90 -0.05 12.39
C ARG A 48 -1.27 1.29 13.03
N GLU A 49 -1.00 2.40 12.34
CA GLU A 49 -1.42 3.74 12.78
C GLU A 49 -2.93 3.86 12.90
N ASN A 50 -3.67 3.41 11.89
CA ASN A 50 -5.12 3.52 11.83
C ASN A 50 -5.86 2.53 12.75
N THR A 51 -5.21 1.47 13.20
CA THR A 51 -5.84 0.45 14.06
C THR A 51 -5.37 0.46 15.51
N MET A 52 -4.12 0.83 15.76
CA MET A 52 -3.52 0.81 17.10
C MET A 52 -3.27 2.21 17.67
N GLY A 53 -3.61 3.27 16.91
CA GLY A 53 -3.31 4.66 17.30
C GLY A 53 -1.81 4.96 17.33
N ALA A 54 -1.00 4.21 16.58
CA ALA A 54 0.44 4.42 16.53
C ALA A 54 0.76 5.72 15.78
N ALA A 55 1.55 6.62 16.36
CA ALA A 55 1.91 7.89 15.74
C ALA A 55 3.07 7.73 14.72
N THR A 56 2.85 6.98 13.65
CA THR A 56 3.88 6.73 12.61
C THR A 56 3.92 7.80 11.51
N GLU A 57 2.95 8.71 11.52
CA GLU A 57 2.72 9.81 10.58
C GLU A 57 2.44 9.35 9.14
N TRP A 58 2.16 8.06 8.92
CA TRP A 58 1.90 7.54 7.58
C TRP A 58 0.56 8.00 7.04
N THR A 59 -0.44 8.21 7.89
CA THR A 59 -1.73 8.78 7.47
C THR A 59 -1.52 10.16 6.87
N GLN A 60 -0.79 11.04 7.57
CA GLN A 60 -0.49 12.38 7.07
C GLN A 60 0.39 12.34 5.80
N LYS A 61 1.40 11.46 5.74
CA LYS A 61 2.29 11.34 4.57
C LYS A 61 1.54 10.90 3.32
N LEU A 62 0.60 9.96 3.45
CA LEU A 62 -0.23 9.49 2.34
C LEU A 62 -1.27 10.54 1.93
N GLU A 63 -1.87 11.24 2.88
CA GLU A 63 -2.83 12.31 2.61
C GLU A 63 -2.20 13.46 1.82
N LEU A 64 -0.97 13.87 2.16
CA LEU A 64 -0.22 14.92 1.46
C LEU A 64 0.04 14.62 -0.03
N VAL A 65 -0.05 13.35 -0.45
CA VAL A 65 0.16 12.92 -1.84
C VAL A 65 -1.14 12.49 -2.53
N GLY A 66 -2.28 12.76 -1.90
CA GLY A 66 -3.61 12.50 -2.43
C GLY A 66 -4.07 11.06 -2.27
N ILE A 67 -3.60 10.34 -1.25
CA ILE A 67 -4.10 9.02 -0.85
C ILE A 67 -4.87 9.22 0.46
N ASP A 68 -6.19 9.36 0.35
CA ASP A 68 -7.08 9.49 1.50
C ASP A 68 -7.32 8.14 2.22
N GLU A 69 -8.13 8.17 3.28
CA GLU A 69 -8.42 6.99 4.09
C GLU A 69 -9.08 5.86 3.29
N ASP A 70 -10.01 6.19 2.40
CA ASP A 70 -10.71 5.20 1.57
C ASP A 70 -9.77 4.56 0.55
N ALA A 71 -8.94 5.37 -0.12
CA ALA A 71 -7.91 4.90 -1.03
C ALA A 71 -6.87 4.02 -0.29
N GLY A 72 -6.45 4.44 0.90
CA GLY A 72 -5.52 3.68 1.75
C GLY A 72 -6.09 2.30 2.15
N LYS A 73 -7.35 2.26 2.59
CA LYS A 73 -8.05 1.00 2.91
C LYS A 73 -8.25 0.11 1.69
N ALA A 74 -8.61 0.70 0.55
CA ALA A 74 -8.75 -0.03 -0.70
C ALA A 74 -7.42 -0.66 -1.14
N ALA A 75 -6.31 0.08 -1.03
CA ALA A 75 -4.97 -0.42 -1.33
C ALA A 75 -4.56 -1.58 -0.42
N ILE A 76 -4.82 -1.48 0.90
CA ILE A 76 -4.60 -2.59 1.85
C ILE A 76 -5.40 -3.83 1.43
N ALA A 77 -6.68 -3.66 1.11
CA ALA A 77 -7.54 -4.76 0.72
C ALA A 77 -7.05 -5.44 -0.57
N CYS A 78 -6.62 -4.65 -1.56
CA CYS A 78 -6.05 -5.16 -2.80
C CYS A 78 -4.73 -5.92 -2.55
N ALA A 79 -3.81 -5.34 -1.77
CA ALA A 79 -2.54 -5.98 -1.42
C ALA A 79 -2.73 -7.31 -0.67
N ARG A 80 -3.68 -7.39 0.27
CA ARG A 80 -4.03 -8.64 0.95
C ARG A 80 -4.52 -9.72 -0.02
N ARG A 81 -5.35 -9.36 -1.01
CA ARG A 81 -5.80 -10.28 -2.07
C ARG A 81 -4.66 -10.76 -2.97
N LEU A 82 -3.63 -9.93 -3.15
CA LEU A 82 -2.41 -10.30 -3.88
C LEU A 82 -1.46 -11.22 -3.07
N GLY A 83 -1.81 -11.52 -1.82
CA GLY A 83 -1.05 -12.39 -0.92
C GLY A 83 -0.03 -11.67 -0.05
N ILE A 84 -0.10 -10.34 0.03
CA ILE A 84 0.80 -9.55 0.88
C ILE A 84 0.25 -9.53 2.30
N ASP A 85 1.09 -9.91 3.27
CA ASP A 85 0.72 -9.91 4.67
C ASP A 85 0.71 -8.48 5.24
N ILE A 86 -0.49 -7.95 5.42
CA ILE A 86 -0.72 -6.68 6.10
C ILE A 86 -1.55 -7.02 7.34
N SER A 87 -0.87 -7.22 8.46
CA SER A 87 -1.44 -7.51 9.78
C SER A 87 -0.84 -6.60 10.86
#